data_AF-A0A1Y1ICA1-F1
#
_entry.id   AF-A0A1Y1ICA1-F1
#
_cell.length_a   1.000
_cell.length_b   1.000
_cell.length_c   1.000
_cell.angle_alpha   90.00
_cell.angle_beta   90.00
_cell.angle_gamma   90.00
#
_symmetry.space_group_name_H-M   'P 1'
#
loop_
_entity.id
_entity.type
_entity.pdbx_description
1 polymer ?
#
loop_
_entity_poly.entity_id
_entity_poly.type
_entity_poly.pdbx_seq_one_letter_code
_entity_poly.pdbx_strand_id
1 'polypeptide(L)'
;MAPVSYNGPHADELAQLFVTFCSFGSSKRVEEMDGAKFAKFCRDTKIVDKKFTTTDVDLTYAKAKAKGARKIDYVQFVKALELVAEKKAASLDDIVAKAVAAGGPSSSGTVRNSQKETN
;
A
#
# COMPACT_ATOMS: atom_id res chain seq x y z
N MET A 1 14.21 -12.85 13.84
CA MET A 1 13.43 -12.24 12.73
C MET A 1 12.05 -11.99 13.30
N ALA A 2 11.76 -10.75 13.72
CA ALA A 2 10.48 -10.42 14.35
C ALA A 2 9.35 -10.52 13.31
N PRO A 3 8.15 -10.98 13.70
CA PRO A 3 7.01 -10.96 12.80
C PRO A 3 6.71 -9.51 12.45
N VAL A 4 6.68 -9.23 11.14
CA VAL A 4 6.32 -7.92 10.58
C VAL A 4 4.86 -7.67 10.92
N SER A 5 4.61 -7.04 12.06
CA SER A 5 3.29 -6.66 12.54
C SER A 5 3.33 -5.18 12.83
N TYR A 6 2.89 -4.38 11.87
CA TYR A 6 2.76 -2.95 12.04
C TYR A 6 1.65 -2.67 13.07
N ASN A 7 2.04 -2.19 14.25
CA ASN A 7 1.13 -1.79 15.33
C ASN A 7 1.07 -0.25 15.45
N GLY A 8 1.00 0.46 14.32
CA GLY A 8 0.81 1.91 14.30
C GLY A 8 -0.67 2.31 14.44
N PRO A 9 -0.96 3.58 14.76
CA PRO A 9 -2.34 4.10 14.88
C PRO A 9 -3.18 3.90 13.60
N HIS A 10 -2.52 3.83 12.45
CA HIS A 10 -3.14 3.67 11.13
C HIS A 10 -3.09 2.23 10.58
N ALA A 11 -2.80 1.23 11.43
CA ALA A 11 -2.69 -0.17 10.99
C ALA A 11 -4.01 -0.74 10.44
N ASP A 12 -5.13 -0.40 11.07
CA ASP A 12 -6.47 -0.84 10.63
C ASP A 12 -6.84 -0.24 9.27
N GLU A 13 -6.65 1.08 9.11
CA GLU A 13 -6.90 1.78 7.86
C GLU A 13 -6.04 1.26 6.71
N LEU A 14 -4.76 0.95 6.98
CA LEU A 14 -3.87 0.34 6.00
C LEU A 14 -4.37 -1.04 5.56
N ALA A 15 -4.81 -1.87 6.51
CA ALA A 15 -5.37 -3.18 6.22
C ALA A 15 -6.66 -3.08 5.38
N GLN A 16 -7.55 -2.13 5.72
CA GLN A 16 -8.75 -1.86 4.92
C GLN A 16 -8.42 -1.38 3.52
N LEU A 17 -7.43 -0.48 3.38
CA LEU A 17 -6.93 -0.01 2.10
C LEU A 17 -6.40 -1.17 1.27
N PHE A 18 -5.55 -2.00 1.86
CA PHE A 18 -4.98 -3.17 1.21
C PHE A 18 -6.07 -4.11 0.70
N VAL A 19 -7.04 -4.47 1.55
CA VAL A 19 -8.18 -5.33 1.16
C VAL A 19 -9.03 -4.66 0.08
N THR A 20 -9.28 -3.35 0.17
CA THR A 20 -10.04 -2.60 -0.84
C THR A 20 -9.35 -2.63 -2.20
N PHE A 21 -8.03 -2.40 -2.25
CA PHE A 21 -7.23 -2.50 -3.46
C PHE A 21 -7.17 -3.94 -4.00
N CYS A 22 -7.06 -4.94 -3.13
CA CYS A 22 -7.01 -6.34 -3.53
C CYS A 22 -8.34 -6.83 -4.10
N SER A 23 -9.46 -6.45 -3.45
CA SER A 23 -10.83 -6.74 -3.88
C SER A 23 -11.25 -5.88 -5.08
N PHE A 24 -10.50 -4.83 -5.43
CA PHE A 24 -10.79 -4.01 -6.60
C PHE A 24 -10.67 -4.86 -7.88
N GLY A 25 -11.79 -5.05 -8.58
CA GLY A 25 -11.88 -5.93 -9.75
C GLY A 25 -12.13 -7.41 -9.43
N SER A 26 -12.46 -7.76 -8.18
CA SER A 26 -12.83 -9.13 -7.78
C SER A 26 -14.03 -9.10 -6.84
N SER A 27 -15.05 -9.93 -7.12
CA SER A 27 -16.28 -9.99 -6.31
C SER A 27 -16.10 -10.65 -4.93
N LYS A 28 -14.87 -10.97 -4.53
CA LYS A 28 -14.52 -11.65 -3.28
C LYS A 28 -13.49 -10.83 -2.52
N ARG A 29 -13.48 -10.95 -1.19
CA ARG A 29 -12.40 -10.43 -0.35
C ARG A 29 -11.09 -11.13 -0.75
N VAL A 30 -10.18 -10.38 -1.35
CA VAL A 30 -8.85 -10.85 -1.71
C VAL A 30 -7.85 -10.21 -0.74
N GLU A 31 -6.94 -11.01 -0.21
CA GLU A 31 -5.88 -10.57 0.71
C GLU A 31 -4.48 -10.72 0.06
N GLU A 32 -4.48 -10.83 -1.26
CA GLU A 32 -3.29 -10.94 -2.12
C GLU A 32 -3.29 -9.80 -3.14
N MET A 33 -2.19 -9.05 -3.19
CA MET A 33 -2.02 -7.91 -4.08
C MET A 33 -1.08 -8.25 -5.22
N ASP A 34 -1.48 -7.98 -6.46
CA ASP A 34 -0.64 -8.19 -7.64
C ASP A 34 0.30 -6.99 -7.85
N GLY A 35 1.40 -7.18 -8.59
CA GLY A 35 2.37 -6.13 -8.86
C GLY A 35 1.77 -4.91 -9.57
N ALA A 36 0.77 -5.11 -10.42
CA ALA A 36 0.03 -4.03 -11.07
C ALA A 36 -0.79 -3.19 -10.06
N LYS A 37 -1.46 -3.85 -9.11
CA LYS A 37 -2.21 -3.19 -8.04
C LYS A 37 -1.27 -2.46 -7.09
N PHE A 38 -0.15 -3.09 -6.73
CA PHE A 38 0.89 -2.47 -5.89
C PHE A 38 1.47 -1.22 -6.57
N ALA A 39 1.77 -1.27 -7.86
CA ALA A 39 2.20 -0.11 -8.61
C ALA A 39 1.13 0.99 -8.65
N LYS A 40 -0.15 0.65 -8.83
CA LYS A 40 -1.25 1.62 -8.74
C LYS A 40 -1.33 2.23 -7.34
N PHE A 41 -1.26 1.43 -6.29
CA PHE A 41 -1.25 1.89 -4.91
C PHE A 41 -0.10 2.86 -4.65
N CYS A 42 1.14 2.51 -4.99
CA CYS A 42 2.28 3.40 -4.75
C CYS A 42 2.16 4.73 -5.51
N ARG A 43 1.47 4.75 -6.66
CA ARG A 43 1.20 5.97 -7.43
C ARG A 43 0.05 6.80 -6.84
N ASP A 44 -1.07 6.16 -6.47
CA ASP A 44 -2.23 6.80 -5.85
C ASP A 44 -1.85 7.46 -4.51
N THR A 45 -1.05 6.73 -3.71
CA THR A 45 -0.58 7.16 -2.40
C THR A 45 0.52 8.22 -2.44
N LYS A 46 0.94 8.64 -3.64
CA LYS A 46 2.08 9.56 -3.86
C LYS A 46 3.35 9.12 -3.11
N ILE A 47 3.49 7.82 -2.89
CA ILE A 47 4.71 7.22 -2.36
C ILE A 47 5.79 7.31 -3.43
N VAL A 48 5.42 7.04 -4.69
CA VAL A 48 6.23 7.27 -5.89
C VAL A 48 6.47 8.76 -6.07
N ASP A 49 7.74 9.14 -6.11
CA ASP A 49 8.20 10.52 -6.30
C ASP A 49 9.41 10.52 -7.26
N LYS A 50 10.05 11.65 -7.51
CA LYS A 50 11.28 11.71 -8.34
C LYS A 50 12.42 10.86 -7.79
N LYS A 51 12.45 10.62 -6.47
CA LYS A 51 13.45 9.78 -5.80
C LYS A 51 13.08 8.29 -5.75
N PHE A 52 11.81 7.95 -5.94
CA PHE A 52 11.32 6.57 -5.86
C PHE A 52 10.47 6.29 -7.10
N THR A 53 11.13 5.74 -8.12
CA THR A 53 10.55 5.57 -9.45
C THR A 53 9.74 4.28 -9.56
N THR A 54 8.99 4.11 -10.64
CA THR A 54 8.28 2.84 -10.94
C THR A 54 9.24 1.64 -10.96
N THR A 55 10.50 1.85 -11.35
CA THR A 55 11.55 0.82 -11.28
C THR A 55 11.89 0.46 -9.84
N ASP A 56 11.98 1.44 -8.93
CA ASP A 56 12.19 1.17 -7.51
C ASP A 56 10.99 0.47 -6.86
N VAL A 57 9.77 0.80 -7.30
CA VAL A 57 8.54 0.08 -6.91
C VAL A 57 8.65 -1.38 -7.31
N ASP A 58 9.01 -1.67 -8.56
CA ASP A 58 9.15 -3.05 -9.04
C ASP A 58 10.27 -3.80 -8.31
N LEU A 59 11.42 -3.17 -8.06
CA LEU A 59 12.51 -3.74 -7.26
C LEU A 59 12.06 -4.04 -5.82
N THR A 60 11.31 -3.13 -5.20
CA THR A 60 10.82 -3.30 -3.83
C THR A 60 9.77 -4.41 -3.76
N TYR A 61 8.86 -4.44 -4.74
CA TYR A 61 7.89 -5.51 -4.91
C TYR A 61 8.57 -6.86 -5.14
N ALA A 62 9.60 -6.91 -5.97
CA ALA A 62 10.38 -8.12 -6.24
C ALA A 62 11.16 -8.61 -5.01
N LYS A 63 11.59 -7.69 -4.13
CA LYS A 63 12.23 -8.02 -2.84
C LYS A 63 11.23 -8.48 -1.78
N ALA A 64 10.03 -7.89 -1.77
CA ALA A 64 8.96 -8.25 -0.85
C ALA A 64 8.30 -9.59 -1.23
N LYS A 65 8.16 -9.85 -2.54
CA LYS A 65 7.55 -11.08 -3.05
C LYS A 65 8.43 -12.31 -2.87
N ALA A 66 7.80 -13.45 -2.60
CA ALA A 66 8.49 -14.74 -2.64
C ALA A 66 8.93 -15.09 -4.07
N LYS A 67 10.07 -15.77 -4.22
CA LYS A 67 10.56 -16.24 -5.53
C LYS A 67 9.49 -17.12 -6.20
N GLY A 68 8.99 -16.68 -7.36
CA GLY A 68 7.95 -17.37 -8.12
C GLY A 68 6.51 -16.90 -7.85
N ALA A 69 6.29 -16.08 -6.81
CA ALA A 69 4.98 -15.53 -6.53
C ALA A 69 4.62 -14.39 -7.50
N ARG A 70 3.36 -14.39 -7.96
CA ARG A 70 2.79 -13.31 -8.78
C ARG A 70 2.11 -12.22 -7.94
N LYS A 71 1.78 -12.56 -6.69
CA LYS A 71 1.07 -11.73 -5.73
C LYS A 71 1.84 -11.65 -4.41
N ILE A 72 1.51 -10.65 -3.60
CA ILE A 72 2.06 -10.45 -2.25
C ILE A 72 0.93 -10.42 -1.23
N ASP A 73 1.17 -11.01 -0.06
CA ASP A 73 0.26 -10.92 1.08
C ASP A 73 0.46 -9.63 1.88
N TYR A 74 -0.43 -9.36 2.82
CA TYR A 74 -0.34 -8.20 3.72
C TYR A 74 1.03 -8.08 4.41
N VAL A 75 1.62 -9.20 4.85
CA VAL A 75 2.94 -9.21 5.51
C VAL A 75 4.05 -8.73 4.56
N GLN A 76 4.01 -9.19 3.31
CA GLN A 76 4.99 -8.77 2.30
C GLN A 76 4.76 -7.33 1.88
N PHE A 77 3.49 -6.91 1.81
CA PHE A 77 3.12 -5.54 1.55
C PHE A 77 3.65 -4.57 2.62
N VAL A 78 3.46 -4.86 3.91
CA VAL A 78 4.02 -4.07 5.01
C VAL A 78 5.55 -4.01 4.92
N LYS A 79 6.20 -5.14 4.65
CA LYS A 79 7.65 -5.20 4.46
C LYS A 79 8.12 -4.36 3.26
N ALA A 80 7.34 -4.32 2.18
CA ALA A 80 7.59 -3.43 1.06
C ALA A 80 7.52 -1.96 1.50
N LEU A 81 6.50 -1.58 2.28
CA LEU A 81 6.37 -0.21 2.79
C LEU A 81 7.53 0.18 3.72
N GLU A 82 8.02 -0.74 4.56
CA GLU A 82 9.22 -0.50 5.38
C GLU A 82 10.44 -0.17 4.51
N LEU A 83 10.68 -0.98 3.46
CA LEU A 83 11.78 -0.72 2.53
C LEU A 83 11.62 0.63 1.82
N VAL A 84 10.39 1.04 1.51
CA VAL A 84 10.14 2.37 0.93
C VAL A 84 10.38 3.47 1.97
N ALA A 85 9.95 3.28 3.21
CA ALA A 85 10.15 4.21 4.31
C ALA A 85 11.66 4.46 4.54
N GLU A 86 12.44 3.38 4.67
CA GLU A 86 13.91 3.46 4.77
C GLU A 86 14.52 4.21 3.59
N LYS A 87 14.07 3.91 2.37
CA LYS A 87 14.61 4.53 1.16
C LYS A 87 14.22 6.00 1.01
N LYS A 88 13.05 6.40 1.52
CA LYS A 88 12.56 7.77 1.52
C LYS A 88 13.04 8.56 2.74
N ALA A 89 13.84 7.93 3.63
CA ALA A 89 14.24 8.46 4.93
C ALA A 89 13.03 8.97 5.74
N ALA A 90 11.92 8.24 5.66
CA ALA A 90 10.68 8.50 6.35
C ALA A 90 10.35 7.34 7.29
N SER A 91 9.48 7.57 8.26
CA SER A 91 8.97 6.48 9.11
C SER A 91 7.88 5.71 8.35
N LEU A 92 7.75 4.41 8.64
CA LEU A 92 6.65 3.60 8.13
C LEU A 92 5.29 4.27 8.41
N ASP A 93 5.15 4.90 9.57
CA ASP A 93 3.97 5.65 9.96
C ASP A 93 3.63 6.81 9.00
N ASP A 94 4.62 7.59 8.57
CA ASP A 94 4.41 8.68 7.60
C ASP A 94 3.97 8.13 6.23
N ILE A 95 4.56 7.01 5.82
CA ILE A 95 4.20 6.33 4.57
C ILE A 95 2.76 5.81 4.64
N VAL A 96 2.39 5.20 5.76
CA VAL A 96 1.04 4.67 5.99
C VAL A 96 0.04 5.82 6.09
N ALA A 97 0.32 6.85 6.88
CA ALA A 97 -0.54 8.03 7.01
C ALA A 97 -0.75 8.70 5.66
N LYS A 98 0.28 8.79 4.81
CA LYS A 98 0.13 9.26 3.42
C LYS A 98 -0.74 8.35 2.57
N ALA A 99 -0.57 7.04 2.69
CA ALA A 99 -1.38 6.09 1.96
C ALA A 99 -2.86 6.17 2.35
N VAL A 100 -3.13 6.30 3.65
CA VAL A 100 -4.46 6.51 4.22
C VAL A 100 -5.03 7.85 3.77
N ALA A 101 -4.27 8.94 3.90
CA ALA A 101 -4.68 10.28 3.50
C ALA A 101 -4.90 10.41 1.98
N ALA A 102 -4.23 9.61 1.17
CA ALA A 102 -4.44 9.57 -0.28
C ALA A 102 -5.80 8.97 -0.68
N GLY A 103 -6.42 8.19 0.20
CA GLY A 103 -7.81 7.78 0.05
C GLY A 103 -8.04 6.77 -1.08
N GLY A 104 -7.70 5.50 -0.84
CA GLY A 104 -8.20 4.36 -1.63
C GLY A 104 -7.74 4.30 -3.09
N PRO A 105 -8.07 3.24 -3.84
CA PRO A 105 -7.85 3.22 -5.27
C PRO A 105 -8.75 4.26 -5.93
N SER A 106 -8.16 5.39 -6.36
CA SER A 106 -8.87 6.33 -7.21
C SER A 106 -9.25 5.65 -8.52
N SER A 107 -10.50 5.21 -8.57
CA SER A 107 -11.18 4.85 -9.80
C SER A 107 -11.99 6.07 -10.14
N SER A 108 -11.55 6.78 -11.18
CA SER A 108 -12.35 7.83 -11.80
C SER A 108 -13.77 7.29 -12.00
N GLY A 109 -14.74 7.81 -11.24
CA GLY A 109 -16.13 7.37 -11.27
C GLY A 109 -16.59 6.54 -10.07
N THR A 110 -16.54 7.08 -8.86
CA THR A 110 -17.71 7.26 -7.97
C THR A 110 -17.24 7.79 -6.61
N VAL A 111 -17.95 8.81 -6.14
CA VAL A 111 -17.73 9.56 -4.91
C VAL A 111 -17.38 8.70 -3.67
N ARG A 112 -16.17 8.85 -3.14
CA ARG A 112 -15.90 8.62 -1.71
C ARG A 112 -15.78 9.98 -1.03
N ASN A 113 -16.94 10.61 -0.85
CA ASN A 113 -17.14 11.62 0.16
C ASN A 113 -17.05 10.94 1.53
N SER A 114 -15.86 10.80 2.09
CA SER A 114 -15.73 10.64 3.54
C SER A 114 -15.51 12.06 4.07
N GLN A 115 -16.62 12.70 4.42
CA GLN A 115 -16.59 14.00 5.04
C GLN A 115 -15.68 13.95 6.27
N LYS A 116 -14.79 14.93 6.31
CA LYS A 116 -14.38 15.54 7.56
C LYS A 116 -15.67 15.87 8.33
N GLU A 117 -16.01 15.10 9.35
CA GLU A 117 -16.81 15.68 10.42
C GLU A 117 -15.81 16.28 11.41
N THR A 118 -15.60 17.57 11.21
CA THR A 118 -15.02 18.46 12.21
C THR A 118 -16.17 18.78 13.15
N ASN A 119 -16.11 18.33 14.40
CA ASN A 119 -16.64 19.09 15.52
C ASN A 119 -16.02 18.63 16.84
#